data_AF-A0A2Z6V4I9-F1
#
_entry.id   AF-A0A2Z6V4I9-F1
#
_cell.length_a   1.000
_cell.length_b   1.000
_cell.length_c   1.000
_cell.angle_alpha   90.00
_cell.angle_beta   90.00
_cell.angle_gamma   90.00
#
_symmetry.space_group_name_H-M   'P 1'
#
loop_
_entity.id
_entity.type
_entity.pdbx_description
1 polymer ?
#
loop_
_entity_poly.entity_id
_entity_poly.type
_entity_poly.pdbx_seq_one_letter_code
_entity_poly.pdbx_strand_id
1 'polypeptide(L)'
;MGNEKKFRVASLLEQIIRHCLLLQFWQDERTYNRSHWRSEIVNFKNQIDTYLTTNLRNYLTQELPRIYQKALNYVREKTDNQVSFPGECPYSLENLLALDWFPPENE
;
A
#
# COMPACT_ATOMS: atom_id res chain seq x y z
N MET A 1 -21.81 -2.66 -10.78
CA MET A 1 -21.57 -1.27 -10.31
C MET A 1 -20.99 -1.19 -8.89
N GLY A 2 -21.67 -1.67 -7.82
CA GLY A 2 -21.14 -1.53 -6.44
C GLY A 2 -19.85 -2.32 -6.14
N ASN A 3 -19.77 -3.57 -6.62
CA ASN A 3 -18.62 -4.44 -6.37
C ASN A 3 -17.37 -4.03 -7.17
N GLU A 4 -17.53 -3.49 -8.38
CA GLU A 4 -16.40 -3.04 -9.20
C GLU A 4 -15.63 -1.90 -8.51
N LYS A 5 -16.36 -0.95 -7.89
CA LYS A 5 -15.73 0.12 -7.12
C LYS A 5 -14.96 -0.43 -5.92
N LYS A 6 -15.54 -1.39 -5.18
CA LYS A 6 -14.88 -2.09 -4.07
C LYS A 6 -13.58 -2.77 -4.51
N PHE A 7 -13.63 -3.57 -5.57
CA PHE A 7 -12.44 -4.25 -6.11
C PHE A 7 -11.38 -3.27 -6.60
N ARG A 8 -11.80 -2.16 -7.25
CA ARG A 8 -10.89 -1.10 -7.68
C ARG A 8 -10.15 -0.47 -6.51
N VAL A 9 -10.86 0.02 -5.49
CA VAL A 9 -10.20 0.68 -4.34
C VAL A 9 -9.33 -0.30 -3.54
N ALA A 10 -9.73 -1.57 -3.44
CA ALA A 10 -8.90 -2.60 -2.79
C ALA A 10 -7.60 -2.86 -3.57
N SER A 11 -7.67 -2.94 -4.90
CA SER A 11 -6.49 -3.10 -5.75
C SER A 11 -5.54 -1.90 -5.68
N LEU A 12 -6.08 -0.68 -5.63
CA LEU A 12 -5.28 0.53 -5.43
C LEU A 12 -4.60 0.55 -4.06
N LEU A 13 -5.34 0.19 -2.99
CA LEU A 13 -4.78 0.12 -1.65
C LEU A 13 -3.68 -0.95 -1.55
N GLU A 14 -3.86 -2.09 -2.22
CA GLU A 14 -2.83 -3.14 -2.32
C GLU A 14 -1.54 -2.59 -2.94
N GLN A 15 -1.63 -1.82 -4.02
CA GLN A 15 -0.48 -1.20 -4.67
C GLN A 15 0.22 -0.18 -3.77
N ILE A 16 -0.54 0.66 -3.05
CA ILE A 16 0.01 1.58 -2.05
C ILE A 16 0.82 0.79 -1.01
N ILE A 17 0.24 -0.27 -0.44
CA ILE A 17 0.90 -1.08 0.60
C ILE A 17 2.18 -1.74 0.06
N ARG A 18 2.18 -2.26 -1.17
CA ARG A 18 3.38 -2.83 -1.81
C ARG A 18 4.50 -1.79 -1.85
N HIS A 19 4.24 -0.60 -2.37
CA HIS A 19 5.27 0.44 -2.45
C HIS A 19 5.68 0.95 -1.08
N CYS A 20 4.77 1.02 -0.11
CA CYS A 20 5.14 1.35 1.28
C CYS A 20 6.10 0.32 1.87
N LEU A 21 5.83 -0.99 1.70
CA LEU A 21 6.73 -2.05 2.16
C LEU A 21 8.10 -1.98 1.49
N LEU A 22 8.16 -1.76 0.17
CA LEU A 22 9.44 -1.63 -0.54
C LEU A 22 10.22 -0.38 -0.06
N LEU A 23 9.54 0.75 0.12
CA LEU A 23 10.15 1.98 0.65
C LEU A 23 10.66 1.81 2.09
N GLN A 24 9.94 1.10 2.95
CA GLN A 24 10.33 1.01 4.35
C GLN A 24 11.42 -0.05 4.57
N PHE A 25 11.34 -1.21 3.90
CA PHE A 25 12.13 -2.38 4.26
C PHE A 25 13.19 -2.79 3.22
N TRP A 26 13.08 -2.40 1.94
CA TRP A 26 14.06 -2.79 0.92
C TRP A 26 15.17 -1.75 0.74
N GLN A 27 16.08 -1.70 1.72
CA GLN A 27 17.12 -0.66 1.80
C GLN A 27 18.01 -0.58 0.55
N ASP A 28 18.42 -1.72 -0.01
CA ASP A 28 19.32 -1.80 -1.17
C ASP A 28 18.77 -1.08 -2.40
N GLU A 29 17.50 -1.32 -2.74
CA GLU A 29 16.85 -0.75 -3.93
C GLU A 29 16.18 0.60 -3.66
N ARG A 30 15.94 0.94 -2.38
CA ARG A 30 15.25 2.17 -1.96
C ARG A 30 15.92 3.40 -2.54
N THR A 31 17.25 3.51 -2.46
CA THR A 31 18.00 4.70 -2.88
C THR A 31 17.72 5.07 -4.34
N TYR A 32 17.62 4.08 -5.23
CA TYR A 32 17.42 4.31 -6.66
C TYR A 32 15.95 4.48 -7.04
N ASN A 33 15.05 3.76 -6.36
CA ASN A 33 13.64 3.70 -6.75
C ASN A 33 12.71 4.60 -5.93
N ARG A 34 13.21 5.26 -4.87
CA ARG A 34 12.41 6.05 -3.92
C ARG A 34 11.47 7.05 -4.59
N SER A 35 12.00 7.85 -5.52
CA SER A 35 11.21 8.89 -6.20
C SER A 35 10.06 8.28 -7.02
N HIS A 36 10.35 7.20 -7.75
CA HIS A 36 9.37 6.49 -8.55
C HIS A 36 8.28 5.87 -7.67
N TRP A 37 8.63 5.10 -6.63
CA TRP A 37 7.65 4.48 -5.74
C TRP A 37 6.79 5.51 -4.98
N ARG A 38 7.37 6.64 -4.55
CA ARG A 38 6.60 7.71 -3.94
C ARG A 38 5.59 8.33 -4.92
N SER A 39 5.99 8.50 -6.18
CA SER A 39 5.11 9.05 -7.22
C SER A 39 3.94 8.12 -7.52
N GLU A 40 4.20 6.80 -7.59
CA GLU A 40 3.14 5.78 -7.73
C GLU A 40 2.17 5.79 -6.53
N ILE A 41 2.68 5.89 -5.30
CA ILE A 41 1.83 6.01 -4.10
C ILE A 41 0.89 7.22 -4.21
N VAL A 42 1.42 8.40 -4.57
CA VAL A 42 0.61 9.62 -4.72
C VAL A 42 -0.46 9.42 -5.80
N ASN A 43 -0.10 8.84 -6.94
CA ASN A 43 -1.02 8.54 -8.02
C ASN A 43 -2.17 7.63 -7.54
N PHE A 44 -1.87 6.54 -6.84
CA PHE A 44 -2.91 5.63 -6.34
C PHE A 44 -3.80 6.25 -5.27
N LYS A 45 -3.23 7.07 -4.37
CA LYS A 45 -4.03 7.79 -3.37
C LYS A 45 -5.01 8.77 -4.03
N ASN A 46 -4.56 9.54 -5.01
CA ASN A 46 -5.43 10.44 -5.78
C ASN A 46 -6.57 9.68 -6.49
N GLN A 47 -6.28 8.49 -7.01
CA GLN A 47 -7.30 7.63 -7.61
C GLN A 47 -8.30 7.10 -6.59
N ILE A 48 -7.86 6.72 -5.39
CA ILE A 48 -8.78 6.31 -4.31
C ILE A 48 -9.66 7.49 -3.89
N ASP A 49 -9.06 8.66 -3.66
CA ASP A 49 -9.75 9.87 -3.21
C ASP A 49 -10.93 10.25 -4.13
N THR A 50 -10.74 10.11 -5.44
CA THR A 50 -11.80 10.33 -6.46
C THR A 50 -13.07 9.49 -6.21
N TYR A 51 -12.95 8.31 -5.61
CA TYR A 51 -14.07 7.38 -5.42
C TYR A 51 -14.47 7.20 -3.95
N LEU A 52 -13.69 7.70 -3.00
CA LEU A 52 -13.77 7.27 -1.61
C LEU A 52 -15.04 7.80 -0.94
N THR A 53 -15.98 6.90 -0.70
CA THR A 53 -17.19 7.14 0.11
C THR A 53 -17.02 6.50 1.49
N THR A 54 -17.86 6.87 2.46
CA THR A 54 -17.88 6.24 3.79
C THR A 54 -18.04 4.71 3.72
N ASN A 55 -18.88 4.20 2.83
CA ASN A 55 -19.09 2.76 2.64
C ASN A 55 -17.81 2.07 2.12
N LEU A 56 -17.14 2.68 1.13
CA LEU A 56 -15.88 2.15 0.61
C LEU A 56 -14.75 2.24 1.64
N ARG A 57 -14.71 3.30 2.46
CA ARG A 57 -13.77 3.40 3.58
C ARG A 57 -13.98 2.27 4.58
N ASN A 58 -15.22 2.04 5.02
CA ASN A 58 -15.55 0.95 5.95
C ASN A 58 -15.17 -0.43 5.37
N TYR A 59 -15.42 -0.64 4.08
CA TYR A 59 -15.00 -1.84 3.38
C TYR A 59 -13.47 -2.01 3.39
N LEU A 60 -12.71 -0.97 3.06
CA LEU A 60 -11.25 -1.00 3.09
C LEU A 60 -10.71 -1.27 4.50
N THR A 61 -11.33 -0.71 5.55
CA THR A 61 -10.95 -0.99 6.93
C THR A 61 -11.11 -2.48 7.26
N GLN A 62 -12.23 -3.08 6.87
CA GLN A 62 -12.51 -4.50 7.13
C GLN A 62 -11.56 -5.42 6.34
N GLU A 63 -11.25 -5.06 5.09
CA GLU A 63 -10.43 -5.89 4.22
C GLU A 63 -8.92 -5.64 4.35
N LEU A 64 -8.49 -4.62 5.10
CA LEU A 64 -7.09 -4.22 5.21
C LEU A 64 -6.15 -5.40 5.54
N PRO A 65 -6.44 -6.32 6.48
CA PRO A 65 -5.58 -7.47 6.75
C PRO A 65 -5.41 -8.38 5.52
N ARG A 66 -6.48 -8.62 4.77
CA ARG A 66 -6.46 -9.46 3.57
C ARG A 66 -5.71 -8.78 2.42
N ILE A 67 -5.94 -7.48 2.23
CA ILE A 67 -5.23 -6.67 1.21
C ILE A 67 -3.73 -6.65 1.54
N TYR A 68 -3.38 -6.47 2.82
CA TYR A 68 -2.00 -6.52 3.29
C TYR A 68 -1.33 -7.85 2.96
N GLN A 69 -1.96 -8.99 3.25
CA GLN A 69 -1.37 -10.30 2.95
C GLN A 69 -1.07 -10.50 1.45
N LYS A 70 -1.92 -9.97 0.56
CA LYS A 70 -1.64 -10.00 -0.89
C LYS A 70 -0.43 -9.14 -1.26
N ALA A 71 -0.34 -7.94 -0.70
CA ALA A 71 0.81 -7.05 -0.89
C ALA A 71 2.10 -7.69 -0.35
N LEU A 72 2.05 -8.30 0.83
CA LEU A 72 3.16 -9.00 1.46
C LEU A 72 3.67 -10.16 0.61
N ASN A 73 2.77 -11.01 0.10
CA ASN A 73 3.14 -12.11 -0.79
C ASN A 73 3.84 -11.59 -2.05
N TYR A 74 3.33 -10.51 -2.65
CA TYR A 74 3.96 -9.91 -3.82
C TYR A 74 5.37 -9.40 -3.53
N VAL A 75 5.59 -8.66 -2.43
CA VAL A 75 6.92 -8.09 -2.14
C VAL A 75 7.93 -9.17 -1.71
N ARG A 76 7.49 -10.26 -1.10
CA ARG A 76 8.35 -11.43 -0.83
C ARG A 76 8.89 -12.03 -2.11
N GLU A 77 8.03 -12.32 -3.08
CA GLU A 77 8.45 -12.83 -4.39
C GLU A 77 9.34 -11.83 -5.13
N LYS A 78 9.00 -10.53 -5.09
CA LYS A 78 9.78 -9.48 -5.75
C LYS A 78 11.20 -9.31 -5.20
N THR A 79 11.42 -9.68 -3.94
CA THR A 79 12.70 -9.52 -3.25
C THR A 79 13.44 -10.85 -3.09
N ASP A 80 12.99 -11.91 -3.77
CA ASP A 80 13.51 -13.28 -3.61
C ASP A 80 13.56 -13.72 -2.14
N ASN A 81 12.60 -13.22 -1.34
CA ASN A 81 12.46 -13.40 0.10
C ASN A 81 13.73 -13.04 0.91
N GLN A 82 14.59 -12.16 0.38
CA GLN A 82 15.80 -11.67 1.05
C GLN A 82 15.52 -10.52 2.03
N VAL A 83 14.36 -9.87 1.89
CA VAL A 83 13.95 -8.74 2.74
C VAL A 83 12.97 -9.23 3.82
N SER A 84 13.22 -8.84 5.07
CA SER A 84 12.32 -9.13 6.19
C SER A 84 11.17 -8.12 6.23
N PHE A 85 9.95 -8.63 6.08
CA PHE A 85 8.71 -7.86 6.16
C PHE A 85 7.87 -8.29 7.36
N PRO A 86 7.13 -7.39 8.01
CA PRO A 86 6.29 -7.73 9.15
C PRO A 86 5.16 -8.70 8.76
N GLY A 87 4.79 -9.61 9.66
CA GLY A 87 3.69 -10.56 9.44
C GLY A 87 2.30 -9.91 9.43
N GLU A 88 2.16 -8.77 10.11
CA GLU A 88 0.95 -7.97 10.23
C GLU A 88 1.15 -6.58 9.62
N CYS A 89 0.06 -5.92 9.21
CA CYS A 89 0.13 -4.61 8.57
C CYS A 89 0.64 -3.55 9.57
N PRO A 90 1.79 -2.90 9.32
CA PRO A 90 2.32 -1.87 10.23
C PRO A 90 1.66 -0.50 10.04
N TYR A 91 0.69 -0.39 9.13
CA TYR A 91 0.08 0.88 8.72
C TYR A 91 -1.41 0.91 9.04
N SER A 92 -1.89 2.06 9.53
CA SER A 92 -3.32 2.34 9.61
C SER A 92 -3.87 2.70 8.22
N LEU A 93 -5.17 2.47 8.00
CA LEU A 93 -5.84 2.92 6.79
C LEU A 93 -5.76 4.45 6.63
N GLU A 94 -5.81 5.19 7.74
CA GLU A 94 -5.70 6.66 7.73
C GLU A 94 -4.39 7.13 7.13
N ASN A 95 -3.28 6.53 7.57
CA ASN A 95 -1.95 6.80 7.03
C ASN A 95 -1.88 6.46 5.53
N LEU A 96 -2.36 5.27 5.15
CA LEU A 96 -2.34 4.80 3.76
C LEU A 96 -3.17 5.68 2.81
N LEU A 97 -4.15 6.43 3.32
CA LEU A 97 -5.00 7.32 2.52
C LEU A 97 -4.56 8.80 2.58
N ALA A 98 -3.81 9.22 3.60
CA ALA A 98 -3.35 10.60 3.74
C ALA A 98 -2.34 10.97 2.64
N LEU A 99 -2.61 12.00 1.84
CA LEU A 99 -1.81 12.37 0.66
C LEU A 99 -0.36 12.73 0.97
N ASP A 100 -0.13 13.36 2.12
CA ASP A 100 1.15 13.84 2.61
C ASP A 100 1.95 12.78 3.40
N TRP A 101 1.32 11.65 3.73
CA TRP A 101 1.94 10.60 4.52
C TRP A 101 2.75 9.60 3.68
N PHE A 102 3.91 9.19 4.20
CA PHE A 102 4.70 8.08 3.67
C PHE A 102 5.24 7.26 4.85
N PRO A 103 5.54 5.95 4.67
CA PRO A 103 6.08 5.16 5.76
C PRO A 103 7.46 5.71 6.18
N PRO A 104 7.81 5.59 7.47
CA PRO A 104 9.13 5.97 7.93
C PRO A 104 10.20 5.13 7.23
N GLU A 105 11.36 5.73 6.98
CA GLU A 105 12.51 5.01 6.47
C GLU A 105 13.16 4.29 7.66
N ASN A 106 13.16 2.96 7.66
CA ASN A 106 13.92 2.21 8.65
C ASN A 106 15.41 2.31 8.28
N GLU A 107 16.23 2.75 9.24
CA GLU A 107 17.70 2.70 9.20
C GLU A 107 18.21 1.27 9.42
#